data_AF-A0AAP6CU84-F1
#
_entry.id   AF-A0AAP6CU84-F1
#
_cell.length_a   1.000
_cell.length_b   1.000
_cell.length_c   1.000
_cell.angle_alpha   90.00
_cell.angle_beta   90.00
_cell.angle_gamma   90.00
#
_symmetry.space_group_name_H-M   'P 1'
#
loop_
_entity.id
_entity.type
_entity.pdbx_description
1 polymer ?
#
loop_
_entity_poly.entity_id
_entity_poly.type
_entity_poly.pdbx_seq_one_letter_code
_entity_poly.pdbx_strand_id
1 'polypeptide(L)'
;MTVFEYIQAHPNTTSGDIARGLNKKTPAVSGAISQLYTTGRVVKSGVCNGVPTYRVNDLPYGCGNAMLIQFNQLLMECRREAV
;
A
#
# COMPACT_ATOMS: atom_id res chain seq x y z
N MET A 1 -8.06 -13.05 5.43
CA MET A 1 -6.87 -12.20 5.33
C MET A 1 -6.40 -12.12 3.88
N THR A 2 -6.36 -10.92 3.31
CA THR A 2 -5.86 -10.63 1.95
C THR A 2 -4.35 -10.36 1.96
N VAL A 3 -3.72 -10.27 0.79
CA VAL A 3 -2.30 -9.88 0.67
C VAL A 3 -2.08 -8.46 1.21
N PHE A 4 -3.02 -7.54 0.97
CA PHE A 4 -2.93 -6.17 1.48
C PHE A 4 -3.00 -6.14 3.02
N GLU A 5 -4.00 -6.82 3.61
CA GLU A 5 -4.16 -6.91 5.07
C GLU A 5 -2.93 -7.55 5.74
N TYR A 6 -2.35 -8.58 5.11
CA TYR A 6 -1.14 -9.20 5.63
C TYR A 6 0.05 -8.23 5.64
N ILE A 7 0.28 -7.51 4.53
CA ILE A 7 1.36 -6.51 4.42
C ILE A 7 1.14 -5.36 5.42
N GLN A 8 -0.12 -4.97 5.66
CA GLN A 8 -0.46 -3.96 6.64
C GLN A 8 -0.12 -4.39 8.08
N ALA A 9 -0.41 -5.66 8.42
CA ALA A 9 -0.09 -6.22 9.74
C ALA A 9 1.40 -6.57 9.90
N HIS A 10 2.10 -6.89 8.80
CA HIS A 10 3.49 -7.34 8.78
C HIS A 10 4.28 -6.56 7.72
N PRO A 11 4.64 -5.28 8.00
CA PRO A 11 5.39 -4.46 7.06
C PRO A 11 6.79 -5.02 6.81
N ASN A 12 7.38 -4.68 5.66
CA ASN A 12 8.72 -5.10 5.23
C ASN A 12 8.86 -6.62 5.01
N THR A 13 7.77 -7.27 4.63
CA THR A 13 7.71 -8.72 4.38
C THR A 13 8.01 -9.06 2.91
N THR A 14 8.53 -10.25 2.64
CA THR A 14 8.78 -10.74 1.28
C THR A 14 7.56 -11.46 0.69
N SER A 15 7.54 -11.66 -0.63
CA SER A 15 6.49 -12.49 -1.28
C SER A 15 6.44 -13.92 -0.75
N GLY A 16 7.59 -14.48 -0.32
CA GLY A 16 7.67 -15.81 0.28
C GLY A 16 7.07 -15.87 1.68
N ASP A 17 7.32 -14.85 2.49
CA ASP A 17 6.74 -14.72 3.83
C ASP A 17 5.22 -14.55 3.77
N ILE A 18 4.73 -13.73 2.83
CA ILE A 18 3.29 -13.56 2.59
C ILE A 18 2.66 -14.88 2.13
N ALA A 19 3.29 -15.58 1.19
CA ALA A 19 2.82 -16.88 0.70
C ALA A 19 2.71 -17.90 1.83
N ARG A 20 3.72 -17.97 2.70
CA ARG A 20 3.72 -18.85 3.88
C ARG A 20 2.64 -18.45 4.88
N GLY A 21 2.55 -17.16 5.23
CA GLY A 21 1.60 -16.65 6.22
C GLY A 21 0.13 -16.76 5.79
N LEU A 22 -0.14 -16.74 4.48
CA LEU A 22 -1.50 -16.89 3.93
C LEU A 22 -1.82 -18.31 3.45
N ASN A 23 -0.88 -19.25 3.55
CA ASN A 23 -0.99 -20.59 2.94
C ASN A 23 -1.39 -20.53 1.45
N LYS A 24 -0.71 -19.68 0.67
CA LYS A 24 -0.96 -19.46 -0.77
C LYS A 24 0.27 -19.77 -1.60
N LYS A 25 0.05 -20.11 -2.87
CA LYS A 25 1.14 -20.30 -3.84
C LYS A 25 1.78 -18.94 -4.19
N THR A 26 3.11 -18.91 -4.24
CA THR A 26 3.90 -17.70 -4.54
C THR A 26 3.48 -16.97 -5.82
N PRO A 27 3.17 -17.62 -6.96
CA PRO A 27 2.72 -16.92 -8.17
C PRO A 27 1.43 -16.11 -7.97
N ALA A 28 0.46 -16.65 -7.21
CA ALA A 28 -0.78 -15.94 -6.91
C ALA A 28 -0.52 -14.71 -6.01
N VAL A 29 0.38 -14.84 -5.05
CA VAL A 29 0.83 -13.72 -4.20
C VAL A 29 1.56 -12.67 -5.03
N SER A 30 2.48 -13.07 -5.91
CA SER A 30 3.20 -12.15 -6.80
C SER A 30 2.26 -11.38 -7.72
N GLY A 31 1.23 -12.03 -8.27
CA GLY A 31 0.20 -11.36 -9.07
C GLY A 31 -0.56 -10.28 -8.27
N ALA A 32 -0.99 -10.62 -7.05
CA ALA A 32 -1.67 -9.68 -6.18
C ALA A 32 -0.76 -8.50 -5.76
N ILE A 33 0.50 -8.78 -5.40
CA ILE A 33 1.50 -7.74 -5.10
C ILE A 33 1.70 -6.81 -6.31
N SER A 34 1.83 -7.37 -7.52
CA SER A 34 2.01 -6.58 -8.75
C SER A 34 0.85 -5.62 -8.99
N GLN A 35 -0.39 -6.09 -8.80
CA GLN A 35 -1.58 -5.23 -8.91
C GLN A 35 -1.58 -4.12 -7.86
N LEU A 36 -1.31 -4.45 -6.58
CA LEU A 36 -1.25 -3.46 -5.50
C LEU A 36 -0.12 -2.45 -5.70
N TYR A 37 1.02 -2.89 -6.23
CA TYR A 37 2.16 -2.03 -6.52
C TYR A 37 1.85 -1.07 -7.68
N THR A 38 1.30 -1.60 -8.77
CA THR A 38 0.90 -0.80 -9.95
C THR A 38 -0.16 0.24 -9.60
N THR A 39 -1.08 -0.09 -8.71
CA THR A 39 -2.11 0.85 -8.21
C THR A 39 -1.62 1.78 -7.10
N GLY A 40 -0.33 1.71 -6.73
CA GLY A 40 0.27 2.56 -5.70
C GLY A 40 -0.23 2.29 -4.27
N ARG A 41 -0.93 1.18 -4.05
CA ARG A 41 -1.46 0.76 -2.72
C ARG A 41 -0.37 0.21 -1.81
N VAL A 42 0.67 -0.39 -2.39
CA VAL A 42 1.88 -0.84 -1.68
C VAL A 42 3.12 -0.33 -2.39
N VAL A 43 4.20 -0.18 -1.65
CA VAL A 43 5.51 0.23 -2.19
C VAL A 43 6.57 -0.81 -1.83
N LYS A 44 7.65 -0.84 -2.62
CA LYS A 44 8.86 -1.57 -2.23
C LYS A 44 9.53 -0.81 -1.08
N SER A 45 9.75 -1.49 0.03
CA SER A 45 10.39 -0.93 1.22
C SER A 45 11.89 -1.21 1.28
N GLY A 46 12.36 -2.24 0.57
CA GLY A 46 13.76 -2.66 0.59
C GLY A 46 13.96 -4.03 -0.03
N VAL A 47 15.03 -4.70 0.40
CA VAL A 47 15.42 -6.04 -0.04
C VAL A 47 15.85 -6.86 1.17
N CYS A 48 15.41 -8.12 1.24
CA CYS A 48 15.86 -9.11 2.20
C CYS A 48 16.36 -10.35 1.43
N ASN A 49 17.63 -10.72 1.59
CA ASN A 49 18.25 -11.85 0.91
C ASN A 49 18.03 -11.85 -0.62
N GLY A 50 18.15 -10.68 -1.26
CA GLY A 50 17.93 -10.52 -2.71
C GLY A 50 16.46 -10.47 -3.13
N VAL A 51 15.51 -10.63 -2.21
CA VAL A 51 14.07 -10.58 -2.48
C VAL A 51 13.48 -9.23 -2.04
N PRO A 52 12.70 -8.54 -2.88
CA PRO A 52 12.05 -7.29 -2.49
C PRO A 52 11.12 -7.46 -1.29
N THR A 53 11.12 -6.47 -0.39
CA THR A 53 10.14 -6.36 0.70
C THR A 53 9.10 -5.29 0.40
N TYR A 54 7.90 -5.45 0.97
CA TYR A 54 6.76 -4.58 0.70
C TYR A 54 6.16 -4.02 1.98
N ARG A 55 5.60 -2.80 1.87
CA ARG A 55 4.79 -2.15 2.90
C ARG A 55 3.60 -1.42 2.26
N VAL A 56 2.57 -1.13 3.06
CA VAL A 56 1.46 -0.27 2.62
C VAL A 56 2.01 1.12 2.29
N ASN A 57 1.47 1.72 1.22
CA ASN A 57 1.78 3.08 0.89
C ASN A 57 0.95 4.04 1.76
N ASP A 58 1.61 4.75 2.66
CA ASP A 58 0.97 5.76 3.51
C ASP A 58 0.58 7.02 2.72
N LEU A 59 1.23 7.23 1.57
CA LEU A 59 1.03 8.36 0.66
C LEU A 59 0.71 7.84 -0.75
N PRO A 60 -0.44 7.17 -0.95
CA PRO A 60 -0.86 6.78 -2.29
C PRO A 60 -0.98 8.04 -3.16
N TYR A 61 -0.50 7.98 -4.40
CA TYR A 61 -0.64 9.10 -5.33
C TYR A 61 -2.12 9.27 -5.73
N GLY A 62 -2.54 10.50 -6.06
CA GLY A 62 -3.89 10.79 -6.56
C GLY A 62 -5.00 10.77 -5.50
N CYS A 63 -6.23 10.47 -5.91
CA CYS A 63 -7.45 10.60 -5.09
C CYS A 63 -7.52 9.71 -3.85
N GLY A 64 -6.59 8.76 -3.67
CA GLY A 64 -6.51 7.92 -2.48
C GLY A 64 -5.66 8.51 -1.35
N ASN A 65 -4.98 9.63 -1.59
CA ASN A 65 -4.09 10.25 -0.61
C ASN A 65 -4.89 10.94 0.50
N ALA A 66 -4.87 10.38 1.71
CA ALA A 66 -5.59 10.95 2.84
C ALA A 66 -5.14 12.39 3.17
N MET A 67 -3.84 12.70 3.06
CA MET A 67 -3.35 14.05 3.29
C MET A 67 -3.88 15.03 2.22
N LEU A 68 -3.90 14.63 0.95
CA LEU A 68 -4.42 15.47 -0.13
C LEU A 68 -5.94 15.69 0.00
N ILE A 69 -6.69 14.67 0.42
CA ILE A 69 -8.12 14.79 0.70
C ILE A 69 -8.35 15.79 1.85
N GLN A 70 -7.65 15.63 2.97
CA GLN A 70 -7.77 16.55 4.11
C GLN A 70 -7.36 17.97 3.74
N PHE A 71 -6.26 18.14 2.99
CA PHE A 71 -5.83 19.44 2.48
C PHE A 71 -6.91 20.09 1.61
N ASN A 72 -7.50 19.35 0.67
CA ASN A 72 -8.55 19.86 -0.20
C ASN A 72 -9.84 20.21 0.57
N GLN A 73 -10.18 19.45 1.62
CA GLN A 73 -11.30 19.77 2.50
C GLN A 73 -11.10 21.10 3.22
N LEU A 74 -9.93 21.28 3.85
CA LEU A 74 -9.57 22.54 4.53
C LEU A 74 -9.56 23.72 3.55
N LEU A 75 -9.03 23.53 2.34
CA LEU A 75 -9.01 24.57 1.32
C LEU A 75 -10.43 24.98 0.87
N MET A 76 -11.38 24.05 0.82
CA MET A 76 -12.79 24.33 0.53
C MET A 76 -13.52 25.02 1.70
N GLU A 77 -13.12 24.75 2.94
CA GLU A 77 -13.64 25.44 4.13
C GLU A 77 -13.19 26.90 4.14
N CYS A 78 -11.90 27.18 4.00
CA CYS A 78 -11.39 28.56 3.94
C CYS A 78 -12.02 29.37 2.80
N ARG A 79 -12.27 28.73 1.64
CA ARG A 79 -12.95 29.38 0.51
C ARG A 79 -14.41 29.71 0.78
N ARG A 80 -15.12 28.91 1.60
CA ARG A 80 -16.50 29.20 2.00
C ARG A 80 -16.59 30.34 3.01
N GLU A 81 -15.60 30.49 3.88
CA GLU A 81 -15.55 31.59 4.85
C GLU A 81 -15.15 32.94 4.21
N ALA A 82 -14.50 32.91 3.05
CA ALA A 82 -14.08 34.11 2.31
C ALA A 82 -15.18 34.73 1.43
N VAL A 83 -16.39 34.16 1.39
CA VAL A 83 -17.57 34.63 0.63
C VAL A 83 -18.66 35.05 1.60
#